data_AF-A0A4U8VUG8-F1
#
_entry.id   AF-A0A4U8VUG8-F1
#
_cell.length_a   1.000
_cell.length_b   1.000
_cell.length_c   1.000
_cell.angle_alpha   90.00
_cell.angle_beta   90.00
_cell.angle_gamma   90.00
#
_symmetry.space_group_name_H-M   'P 1'
#
loop_
_entity.id
_entity.type
_entity.pdbx_description
1 polymer ?
#
loop_
_entity_poly.entity_id
_entity_poly.type
_entity_poly.pdbx_seq_one_letter_code
_entity_poly.pdbx_strand_id
1 'polypeptide(L)' 'MMAGERPYLTHLQVLKPAMAAGRFRPLVLTLAYTGIRFGEATGLRVMDVDLGARRIRVRRSATYVRVRARW' A
#
# COMPACT_ATOMS: atom_id res chain seq x y z
N MET A 1 -10.90 -18.46 -16.12
CA MET A 1 -9.60 -17.88 -15.69
C MET A 1 -9.67 -17.72 -14.19
N MET A 2 -8.83 -18.45 -13.45
CA MET A 2 -9.01 -18.71 -12.01
C MET A 2 -8.92 -17.43 -11.18
N ALA A 3 -10.09 -16.86 -10.86
CA ALA A 3 -10.22 -15.96 -9.73
C ALA A 3 -10.16 -16.80 -8.46
N GLY A 4 -9.19 -16.53 -7.56
CA GLY A 4 -9.34 -17.01 -6.18
C GLY A 4 -8.07 -17.18 -5.36
N GLU A 5 -6.90 -17.40 -5.95
CA GLU A 5 -5.71 -17.64 -5.14
C GLU A 5 -4.93 -16.36 -4.87
N ARG A 6 -4.82 -15.99 -3.58
CA ARG A 6 -3.98 -14.90 -3.08
C ARG A 6 -2.84 -15.50 -2.25
N PRO A 7 -1.87 -16.17 -2.88
CA PRO A 7 -0.76 -16.77 -2.16
C PRO A 7 0.04 -15.69 -1.42
N TYR A 8 0.39 -15.99 -0.18
CA TYR A 8 1.23 -15.09 0.62
C TYR A 8 2.64 -15.04 0.03
N LEU A 9 3.18 -13.83 -0.07
CA LEU A 9 4.54 -13.60 -0.56
C LEU A 9 5.54 -13.85 0.57
N THR A 10 6.60 -14.58 0.27
CA THR A 10 7.80 -14.64 1.12
C THR A 10 8.54 -13.30 1.11
N HIS A 11 9.42 -13.10 2.08
CA HIS A 11 10.29 -11.91 2.15
C HIS A 11 11.04 -11.63 0.83
N LEU A 12 11.62 -12.66 0.22
CA LEU A 12 12.35 -12.54 -1.05
C LEU A 12 11.42 -12.20 -2.22
N GLN A 13 10.21 -12.75 -2.22
CA GLN A 13 9.21 -12.45 -3.25
C GLN A 13 8.65 -11.02 -3.12
N VAL A 14 8.68 -10.40 -1.94
CA VAL A 14 8.37 -8.97 -1.74
C VAL A 14 9.48 -8.07 -2.26
N LEU A 15 10.74 -8.46 -2.07
CA LEU A 15 11.88 -7.65 -2.51
C LEU A 15 11.94 -7.51 -4.04
N LYS A 16 11.55 -8.54 -4.79
CA LYS A 16 11.54 -8.51 -6.26
C LYS A 16 10.70 -7.35 -6.84
N PRO A 17 9.39 -7.21 -6.55
CA PRO A 17 8.60 -6.07 -7.00
C PRO A 17 9.02 -4.76 -6.34
N ALA A 18 9.49 -4.77 -5.08
CA ALA A 18 9.96 -3.56 -4.43
C ALA A 18 11.18 -2.95 -5.14
N MET A 19 12.10 -3.79 -5.63
CA MET A 19 13.26 -3.33 -6.40
C MET A 19 12.88 -2.83 -7.79
N ALA A 20 11.93 -3.50 -8.45
CA ALA A 20 11.39 -3.05 -9.74
C ALA A 20 10.60 -1.73 -9.64
N ALA A 21 10.07 -1.39 -8.46
CA ALA A 21 9.22 -0.22 -8.25
C ALA A 21 9.97 1.13 -8.23
N GLY A 22 11.31 1.12 -8.25
CA GLY A 22 12.14 2.34 -8.28
C GLY A 22 11.82 3.29 -7.13
N ARG A 23 11.39 4.52 -7.44
CA ARG A 23 11.00 5.53 -6.43
C ARG A 23 9.85 5.07 -5.52
N PHE A 24 9.02 4.13 -5.97
CA PHE A 24 7.91 3.57 -5.19
C PHE A 24 8.33 2.38 -4.32
N ARG A 25 9.61 2.01 -4.30
CA ARG A 25 10.14 0.98 -3.41
C ARG A 25 9.69 1.15 -1.95
N PRO A 26 9.78 2.35 -1.33
CA PRO A 26 9.32 2.52 0.04
C PRO A 26 7.83 2.19 0.19
N LEU A 27 7.00 2.59 -0.76
CA LEU A 27 5.56 2.29 -0.75
C LEU A 27 5.28 0.78 -0.79
N VAL A 28 5.97 0.05 -1.67
CA VAL A 28 5.81 -1.42 -1.76
C VAL A 28 6.22 -2.10 -0.45
N LEU A 29 7.35 -1.71 0.13
CA LEU A 29 7.82 -2.27 1.40
C LEU A 29 6.88 -1.91 2.55
N THR A 30 6.36 -0.68 2.59
CA THR A 30 5.37 -0.28 3.60
C THR A 30 4.11 -1.14 3.50
N LEU A 31 3.54 -1.31 2.31
CA LEU A 31 2.36 -2.16 2.10
C LEU A 31 2.62 -3.60 2.55
N ALA A 32 3.78 -4.16 2.18
CA ALA A 32 4.12 -5.54 2.49
C ALA A 32 4.38 -5.82 3.98
N TYR A 33 5.05 -4.90 4.69
CA TYR A 33 5.44 -5.13 6.09
C TYR A 33 4.46 -4.58 7.13
N THR A 34 3.69 -3.56 6.79
CA THR A 34 2.72 -2.95 7.72
C THR A 34 1.31 -3.47 7.52
N GLY A 35 1.00 -4.05 6.35
CA GLY A 35 -0.33 -4.57 6.04
C GLY A 35 -1.40 -3.49 5.81
N ILE A 36 -1.04 -2.21 5.73
CA ILE A 36 -1.98 -1.13 5.42
C ILE A 36 -2.54 -1.30 4.00
N ARG A 37 -3.79 -0.91 3.78
CA ARG A 37 -4.43 -1.03 2.46
C ARG A 37 -3.89 0.02 1.51
N PHE A 38 -3.95 -0.26 0.20
CA PHE A 38 -3.51 0.71 -0.81
C PHE A 38 -4.21 2.07 -0.66
N GLY A 39 -5.53 2.08 -0.42
CA GLY A 39 -6.27 3.33 -0.17
C GLY A 39 -5.83 4.10 1.08
N GLU A 40 -5.35 3.42 2.11
CA GLU A 40 -4.80 4.06 3.32
C GLU A 40 -3.40 4.62 3.04
N ALA A 41 -2.57 3.86 2.33
CA ALA A 41 -1.22 4.27 1.95
C ALA A 41 -1.23 5.48 1.00
N THR A 42 -2.18 5.55 0.07
CA THR A 42 -2.31 6.71 -0.84
C THR A 42 -2.87 7.95 -0.13
N GLY A 43 -3.59 7.78 0.98
CA GLY A 43 -4.07 8.88 1.82
C GLY A 43 -3.06 9.37 2.86
N LEU A 44 -1.92 8.70 2.99
CA LEU A 44 -0.91 8.98 4.00
C LEU A 44 -0.17 10.30 3.70
N ARG A 45 0.01 11.14 4.72
CA ARG A 45 0.82 12.37 4.61
C ARG A 45 2.12 12.22 5.39
N VAL A 46 3.12 13.04 5.05
CA VAL A 46 4.42 13.04 5.75
C VAL A 46 4.26 13.25 7.27
N MET A 47 3.33 14.11 7.68
CA MET A 47 3.01 14.36 9.10
C MET A 47 2.50 13.14 9.88
N ASP A 48 1.99 12.13 9.17
CA ASP A 48 1.46 10.90 9.78
C ASP A 48 2.57 9.87 10.03
N VAL A 49 3.78 10.10 9.52
CA VAL A 49 4.94 9.21 9.63
C VAL A 49 5.88 9.72 10.71
N ASP A 50 5.97 8.98 11.80
CA ASP A 50 6.86 9.26 12.93
C ASP A 50 8.06 8.31 12.86
N LEU A 51 9.15 8.77 12.25
CA LEU A 51 10.37 7.98 12.08
C LEU A 51 11.10 7.73 13.40
N GLY A 52 10.98 8.64 14.37
CA GLY A 52 11.57 8.50 15.71
C GLY A 52 10.89 7.39 16.50
N ALA A 53 9.56 7.37 16.51
CA ALA A 53 8.77 6.34 17.16
C ALA A 53 8.52 5.08 16.29
N ARG A 54 9.06 5.04 15.06
CA ARG A 54 8.83 3.99 14.05
C ARG A 54 7.34 3.67 13.84
N ARG A 55 6.50 4.71 13.81
CA ARG A 55 5.04 4.58 13.82
C ARG A 55 4.43 5.33 12.65
N ILE A 56 3.50 4.67 11.96
CA ILE A 56 2.66 5.27 10.94
C ILE A 56 1.25 5.43 11.52
N ARG A 57 0.71 6.65 11.50
CA ARG A 57 -0.65 6.94 11.96
C ARG A 57 -1.62 6.91 10.77
N VAL A 58 -2.35 5.81 10.60
CA VAL A 58 -3.38 5.71 9.55
C VAL A 58 -4.62 6.47 9.98
N ARG A 59 -4.83 7.67 9.42
CA ARG A 59 -5.96 8.55 9.78
C ARG A 59 -7.01 8.70 8.68
N ARG A 60 -6.67 8.33 7.44
CA ARG A 60 -7.49 8.56 6.26
C ARG A 60 -7.39 7.37 5.32
N SER A 61 -8.42 7.18 4.51
CA SER A 61 -8.44 6.23 3.40
C SER A 61 -8.96 6.95 2.15
N ALA A 62 -8.25 6.80 1.04
CA ALA A 62 -8.69 7.28 -0.26
C ALA A 62 -9.64 6.24 -0.87
N THR A 63 -10.95 6.46 -0.72
CA THR A 63 -11.97 5.62 -1.36
C THR A 63 -12.21 6.11 -2.78
N TYR A 64 -11.96 5.26 -3.77
CA TYR A 64 -12.29 5.57 -5.16
C TYR A 64 -13.81 5.61 -5.33
N VAL A 65 -14.37 6.80 -5.58
CA VAL A 65 -15.81 6.96 -5.83
C VAL A 65 -16.06 6.76 -7.32
N ARG A 66 -16.71 5.65 -7.68
CA ARG A 66 -17.12 5.40 -9.07
C ARG A 66 -18.40 6.20 -9.35
N VAL A 67 -18.28 7.38 -9.94
CA VAL A 67 -19.44 8.10 -10.45
C VAL A 67 -20.03 7.29 -11.61
N ARG A 68 -21.26 6.82 -11.46
CA ARG A 68 -22.02 6.23 -12.56
C ARG A 68 -22.76 7.36 -13.26
N ALA A 69 -22.18 7.88 -14.34
CA ALA A 69 -22.91 8.75 -15.25
C ALA A 69 -24.02 7.91 -15.90
N ARG A 70 -25.27 8.27 -15.63
CA ARG A 70 -26.44 7.76 -16.33
C ARG A 70 -26.81 8.84 -17.35
N TRP A 71 -26.47 8.59 -18.61
CA TRP A 71 -27.02 9.34 -19.73
C TRP A 71 -28.44 8.87 -20.00
#